data_AF-A0A5C1YFG0-F1
#
_entry.id   AF-A0A5C1YFG0-F1
#
_cell.length_a   1.000
_cell.length_b   1.000
_cell.length_c   1.000
_cell.angle_alpha   90.00
_cell.angle_beta   90.00
_cell.angle_gamma   90.00
#
_symmetry.space_group_name_H-M   'P 1'
#
loop_
_entity.id
_entity.type
_entity.pdbx_description
1 polymer ?
#
loop_
_entity_poly.entity_id
_entity_poly.type
_entity_poly.pdbx_seq_one_letter_code
_entity_poly.pdbx_strand_id
1 'polypeptide(L)'
;MEARSRRMDIETARLRFAPDSTEHAMLGSLSASLGSALVPVTITIEGGTRFEVEAADPGGRFFAQFVANQGEFKSVHRNRVSANLFKLAWLGRLLPDARLALCVSGTATQAFTPSNWVTLACADLGIDVVVFHDDASLSGLFGSTMPDWAVAGHPAGSSQE
;
A
#
# COMPACT_ATOMS: atom_id res chain seq x y z
N MET A 1 -22.03 8.56 8.50
CA MET A 1 -21.83 7.45 9.46
C MET A 1 -20.38 7.54 9.92
N GLU A 2 -20.14 8.13 11.10
CA GLU A 2 -18.80 8.24 11.68
C GLU A 2 -18.20 6.85 11.87
N ALA A 3 -16.92 6.70 11.52
CA ALA A 3 -16.18 5.50 11.87
C ALA A 3 -16.12 5.43 13.39
N ARG A 4 -16.68 4.38 13.99
CA ARG A 4 -16.47 4.10 15.40
C ARG A 4 -14.97 3.93 15.61
N SER A 5 -14.38 4.73 16.49
CA SER A 5 -13.00 4.54 16.92
C SER A 5 -12.89 3.13 17.51
N ARG A 6 -12.15 2.25 16.82
CA ARG A 6 -11.87 0.90 17.29
C ARG A 6 -10.45 0.89 17.83
N ARG A 7 -10.26 0.26 18.99
CA ARG A 7 -8.90 0.00 19.48
C ARG A 7 -8.18 -0.92 18.51
N MET A 8 -6.94 -0.59 18.22
CA MET A 8 -6.09 -1.31 17.30
C MET A 8 -4.66 -1.34 17.81
N ASP A 9 -4.02 -2.48 17.64
CA ASP A 9 -2.60 -2.69 17.93
C ASP A 9 -1.89 -3.03 16.62
N ILE A 10 -0.76 -2.36 16.35
CA ILE A 10 0.08 -2.58 15.17
C ILE A 10 1.41 -3.14 15.65
N GLU A 11 1.74 -4.34 15.19
CA GLU A 11 2.96 -5.05 15.58
C GLU A 11 3.79 -5.37 14.35
N THR A 12 5.11 -5.21 14.42
CA THR A 12 6.00 -5.67 13.36
C THR A 12 5.83 -7.18 13.16
N ALA A 13 5.50 -7.58 11.94
CA ALA A 13 5.43 -8.97 11.56
C ALA A 13 6.81 -9.47 11.13
N ARG A 14 7.07 -10.76 11.34
CA ARG A 14 8.26 -11.40 10.80
C ARG A 14 8.24 -11.27 9.27
N LEU A 15 9.30 -10.73 8.68
CA LEU A 15 9.45 -10.67 7.22
C LEU A 15 9.33 -12.09 6.63
N ARG A 16 8.37 -12.27 5.72
CA ARG A 16 8.10 -13.56 5.06
C ARG A 16 8.50 -13.59 3.60
N PHE A 17 8.90 -12.45 3.04
CA PHE A 17 9.36 -12.37 1.66
C PHE A 17 10.74 -13.02 1.54
N ALA A 18 10.88 -13.92 0.57
CA ALA A 18 12.20 -14.44 0.23
C ALA A 18 13.08 -13.27 -0.27
N PRO A 19 14.39 -13.24 0.02
CA PRO A 19 15.26 -12.11 -0.36
C PRO A 19 15.26 -11.78 -1.86
N ASP A 20 14.99 -12.77 -2.71
CA ASP A 20 14.93 -12.68 -4.16
C ASP A 20 13.51 -12.48 -4.71
N SER A 21 12.51 -12.31 -3.84
CA SER A 21 11.12 -12.14 -4.27
C SER A 21 10.81 -10.71 -4.73
N THR A 22 9.84 -10.57 -5.63
CA THR A 22 9.37 -9.25 -6.07
C THR A 22 8.82 -8.43 -4.91
N GLU A 23 8.14 -9.05 -3.93
CA GLU A 23 7.67 -8.37 -2.72
C GLU A 23 8.82 -7.80 -1.88
N HIS A 24 9.94 -8.52 -1.76
CA HIS A 24 11.13 -8.01 -1.05
C HIS A 24 11.69 -6.77 -1.76
N ALA A 25 11.80 -6.82 -3.08
CA ALA A 25 12.25 -5.69 -3.89
C ALA A 25 11.28 -4.49 -3.81
N MET A 26 9.96 -4.73 -3.87
CA MET A 26 8.93 -3.70 -3.69
C MET A 26 9.05 -3.01 -2.32
N LEU A 27 9.25 -3.78 -1.24
CA LEU A 27 9.45 -3.24 0.10
C LEU A 27 10.70 -2.34 0.17
N GLY A 28 11.80 -2.78 -0.43
CA GLY A 28 13.05 -2.03 -0.52
C GLY A 28 12.90 -0.71 -1.27
N SER A 29 12.32 -0.75 -2.48
CA SER A 29 12.11 0.43 -3.32
C SER A 29 11.16 1.44 -2.67
N LEU A 30 10.06 0.99 -2.06
CA LEU A 30 9.15 1.87 -1.34
C LEU A 30 9.81 2.49 -0.10
N SER A 31 10.59 1.72 0.65
CA SER A 31 11.33 2.23 1.82
C SER A 31 12.31 3.32 1.41
N ALA A 32 13.06 3.08 0.33
CA ALA A 32 14.02 4.04 -0.22
C ALA A 32 13.32 5.32 -0.70
N SER A 33 12.19 5.18 -1.41
CA SER A 33 11.41 6.32 -1.90
C SER A 33 10.80 7.16 -0.77
N LEU A 34 10.31 6.52 0.29
CA LEU A 34 9.75 7.20 1.45
C LEU A 34 10.83 7.80 2.37
N GLY A 35 12.08 7.31 2.29
CA GLY A 35 13.15 7.65 3.23
C GLY A 35 12.91 7.09 4.64
N SER A 36 12.12 6.01 4.75
CA SER A 36 11.76 5.37 6.02
C SER A 36 11.83 3.86 5.87
N ALA A 37 12.33 3.16 6.89
CA ALA A 37 12.41 1.70 6.89
C ALA A 37 11.01 1.09 7.05
N LEU A 38 10.39 0.70 5.94
CA LEU A 38 9.11 0.02 5.97
C LEU A 38 9.29 -1.43 6.38
N VAL A 39 8.36 -1.93 7.19
CA VAL A 39 8.33 -3.33 7.62
C VAL A 39 6.93 -3.92 7.46
N PRO A 40 6.79 -5.23 7.22
CA PRO A 40 5.50 -5.87 7.32
C PRO A 40 4.96 -5.74 8.73
N VAL A 41 3.66 -5.52 8.87
CA VAL A 41 2.99 -5.43 10.17
C VAL A 41 1.77 -6.34 10.22
N THR A 42 1.50 -6.82 11.43
CA THR A 42 0.21 -7.35 11.81
C THR A 42 -0.60 -6.21 12.42
N ILE A 43 -1.85 -6.10 12.01
CA ILE A 43 -2.84 -5.25 12.64
C ILE A 43 -3.87 -6.14 13.35
N THR A 44 -4.07 -5.88 14.65
CA THR A 44 -5.10 -6.53 15.46
C THR A 44 -6.14 -5.49 15.87
N ILE A 45 -7.41 -5.76 15.56
CA ILE A 45 -8.56 -4.93 15.91
C ILE A 45 -9.28 -5.56 17.11
N GLU A 46 -9.95 -4.72 17.91
CA GLU A 46 -10.89 -5.13 18.94
C GLU A 46 -11.76 -6.33 18.50
N GLY A 47 -11.87 -7.34 19.38
CA GLY A 47 -12.53 -8.60 19.08
C GLY A 47 -11.61 -9.66 18.47
N GLY A 48 -10.30 -9.39 18.37
CA GLY A 48 -9.28 -10.36 17.95
C GLY A 48 -9.16 -10.54 16.44
N THR A 49 -9.83 -9.69 15.65
CA THR A 49 -9.68 -9.72 14.18
C THR A 49 -8.26 -9.29 13.82
N ARG A 50 -7.53 -10.14 13.11
CA ARG A 50 -6.12 -9.92 12.74
C ARG A 50 -5.95 -9.95 11.22
N PHE A 51 -5.14 -9.04 10.68
CA PHE A 51 -4.71 -9.07 9.29
C PHE A 51 -3.30 -8.52 9.11
N GLU A 52 -2.65 -8.88 8.01
CA GLU A 52 -1.29 -8.43 7.68
C GLU A 52 -1.30 -7.33 6.62
N VAL A 53 -0.35 -6.42 6.75
CA VAL A 53 -0.01 -5.37 5.79
C VAL A 53 1.46 -5.53 5.42
N GLU A 54 1.75 -5.58 4.13
CA GLU A 54 3.06 -5.91 3.59
C GLU A 54 4.12 -4.82 3.87
N ALA A 55 3.71 -3.56 4.02
CA ALA A 55 4.59 -2.47 4.40
C ALA A 55 3.88 -1.44 5.28
N ALA A 56 4.52 -1.04 6.37
CA ALA A 56 4.13 0.12 7.17
C ALA A 56 5.36 0.85 7.70
N ASP A 57 5.26 2.17 7.87
CA ASP A 57 6.32 2.94 8.52
C ASP A 57 6.24 2.81 10.05
N PRO A 58 7.35 3.05 10.79
CA PRO A 58 7.35 2.95 12.25
C PRO A 58 6.36 3.89 12.94
N GLY A 59 5.96 4.98 12.29
CA GLY A 59 5.01 5.95 12.82
C GLY A 59 3.54 5.59 12.59
N GLY A 60 3.24 4.52 11.86
CA GLY A 60 1.85 4.15 11.53
C GLY A 60 1.12 5.21 10.70
N ARG A 61 1.85 5.97 9.88
CA ARG A 61 1.35 7.03 9.00
C ARG A 61 1.29 6.61 7.53
N PHE A 62 1.95 5.51 7.16
CA PHE A 62 1.96 4.95 5.82
C PHE A 62 1.72 3.44 5.89
N PHE A 63 0.86 2.95 4.99
CA PHE A 63 0.60 1.52 4.82
C PHE A 63 0.52 1.17 3.34
N ALA A 64 1.10 0.04 2.96
CA ALA A 64 0.94 -0.49 1.61
C ALA A 64 0.64 -1.98 1.57
N GLN A 65 -0.21 -2.36 0.62
CA GLN A 65 -0.44 -3.75 0.22
C GLN A 65 0.23 -4.02 -1.11
N PHE A 66 0.72 -5.25 -1.30
CA PHE A 66 1.45 -5.65 -2.51
C PHE A 66 0.66 -6.59 -3.41
N VAL A 67 0.81 -6.40 -4.72
CA VAL A 67 0.31 -7.28 -5.77
C VAL A 67 1.46 -7.56 -6.74
N ALA A 68 2.33 -8.49 -6.35
CA ALA A 68 3.59 -8.81 -7.01
C ALA A 68 3.48 -9.90 -8.09
N ASN A 69 2.36 -9.95 -8.82
CA ASN A 69 2.11 -11.02 -9.78
C ASN A 69 3.12 -10.97 -10.94
N GLN A 70 3.62 -12.14 -11.34
CA GLN A 70 4.52 -12.35 -12.47
C GLN A 70 3.83 -13.19 -13.55
N GLY A 71 4.26 -13.02 -14.81
CA GLY A 71 3.72 -13.77 -15.95
C GLY A 71 2.34 -13.29 -16.43
N GLU A 72 1.51 -14.22 -16.92
CA GLU A 72 0.21 -13.92 -17.52
C GLU A 72 -0.80 -13.38 -16.49
N PHE A 73 -1.51 -12.29 -16.82
CA PHE A 73 -2.52 -11.72 -15.95
C PHE A 73 -3.83 -12.52 -15.98
N LYS A 74 -4.29 -12.97 -14.81
CA LYS A 74 -5.48 -13.84 -14.65
C LYS A 74 -6.50 -13.25 -13.68
N SER A 75 -7.72 -13.81 -13.67
CA SER A 75 -8.80 -13.38 -12.77
C SER A 75 -8.39 -13.41 -11.29
N VAL A 76 -7.57 -14.37 -10.88
CA VAL A 76 -7.04 -14.45 -9.50
C VAL A 76 -6.19 -13.23 -9.14
N HIS A 77 -5.47 -12.64 -10.08
CA HIS A 77 -4.68 -11.41 -9.86
C HIS A 77 -5.61 -10.20 -9.69
N ARG A 78 -6.65 -10.09 -10.54
CA ARG A 78 -7.70 -9.07 -10.38
C ARG A 78 -8.39 -9.18 -9.00
N ASN A 79 -8.67 -10.40 -8.54
CA ASN A 79 -9.26 -10.62 -7.22
C ASN A 79 -8.32 -10.19 -6.09
N ARG A 80 -7.01 -10.40 -6.23
CA ARG A 80 -6.01 -9.92 -5.26
C ARG A 80 -5.99 -8.39 -5.19
N VAL A 81 -6.04 -7.70 -6.33
CA VAL A 81 -6.16 -6.24 -6.40
C VAL A 81 -7.39 -5.76 -5.62
N SER A 82 -8.57 -6.31 -5.94
CA SER A 82 -9.82 -5.91 -5.26
C SER A 82 -9.81 -6.20 -3.76
N ALA A 83 -9.25 -7.34 -3.34
CA ALA A 83 -9.15 -7.69 -1.92
C ALA A 83 -8.22 -6.75 -1.16
N ASN A 84 -7.07 -6.40 -1.73
CA ASN A 84 -6.12 -5.47 -1.12
C ASN A 84 -6.67 -4.04 -1.09
N LEU A 85 -7.34 -3.61 -2.16
CA LEU A 85 -8.06 -2.34 -2.20
C LEU A 85 -9.09 -2.26 -1.07
N PHE A 86 -9.91 -3.31 -0.88
CA PHE A 86 -10.89 -3.36 0.20
C PHE A 86 -10.25 -3.25 1.59
N LYS A 87 -9.13 -3.96 1.82
CA LYS A 87 -8.39 -3.85 3.09
C LYS A 87 -7.88 -2.43 3.34
N LEU A 88 -7.25 -1.81 2.35
CA LEU A 88 -6.74 -0.44 2.46
C LEU A 88 -7.88 0.54 2.70
N ALA A 89 -8.97 0.43 1.93
CA ALA A 89 -10.15 1.27 2.09
C ALA A 89 -10.72 1.18 3.51
N TRP A 90 -10.80 -0.02 4.08
CA TRP A 90 -11.23 -0.22 5.45
C TRP A 90 -10.23 0.35 6.46
N LEU A 91 -8.93 0.15 6.24
CA LEU A 91 -7.87 0.71 7.09
C LEU A 91 -7.90 2.23 7.11
N GLY A 92 -8.14 2.90 5.98
CA GLY A 92 -8.29 4.35 5.91
C GLY A 92 -9.48 4.89 6.70
N ARG A 93 -10.53 4.07 6.90
CA ARG A 93 -11.62 4.45 7.83
C ARG A 93 -11.22 4.35 9.29
N LEU A 94 -10.24 3.51 9.62
CA LEU A 94 -9.72 3.35 10.98
C LEU A 94 -8.60 4.37 11.28
N LEU A 95 -7.85 4.74 10.25
CA LEU A 95 -6.71 5.66 10.29
C LEU A 95 -6.88 6.74 9.21
N PRO A 96 -7.74 7.75 9.45
CA PRO A 96 -8.07 8.74 8.43
C PRO A 96 -6.88 9.60 7.98
N ASP A 97 -5.86 9.73 8.83
CA ASP A 97 -4.64 10.51 8.53
C ASP A 97 -3.52 9.67 7.91
N ALA A 98 -3.72 8.34 7.79
CA ALA A 98 -2.72 7.47 7.20
C ALA A 98 -2.74 7.54 5.66
N ARG A 99 -1.55 7.60 5.08
CA ARG A 99 -1.34 7.43 3.64
C ARG A 99 -1.41 5.96 3.27
N LEU A 100 -2.13 5.65 2.21
CA LEU A 100 -2.39 4.29 1.77
C LEU A 100 -1.89 4.09 0.35
N ALA A 101 -1.14 3.03 0.11
CA ALA A 101 -0.68 2.68 -1.23
C ALA A 101 -1.00 1.23 -1.60
N LEU A 102 -1.36 1.01 -2.85
CA LEU A 102 -1.38 -0.30 -3.47
C LEU A 102 -0.19 -0.39 -4.42
N CYS A 103 0.85 -1.12 -4.03
CA CYS A 103 2.02 -1.34 -4.87
C CYS A 103 1.81 -2.58 -5.74
N VAL A 104 1.87 -2.40 -7.06
CA VAL A 104 1.55 -3.42 -8.04
C VAL A 104 2.71 -3.65 -8.99
N SER A 105 2.91 -4.88 -9.43
CA SER A 105 3.85 -5.18 -10.52
C SER A 105 3.36 -4.60 -11.85
N GLY A 106 4.26 -4.48 -12.82
CA GLY A 106 3.91 -4.14 -14.21
C GLY A 106 2.76 -5.00 -14.76
N THR A 107 2.78 -6.32 -14.53
CA THR A 107 1.68 -7.22 -14.93
C THR A 107 0.34 -6.87 -14.27
N ALA A 108 0.36 -6.53 -12.98
CA ALA A 108 -0.86 -6.23 -12.23
C ALA A 108 -1.52 -4.91 -12.63
N THR A 109 -0.82 -4.03 -13.37
CA THR A 109 -1.40 -2.80 -13.95
C THR A 109 -2.58 -3.08 -14.89
N GLN A 110 -2.68 -4.28 -15.48
CA GLN A 110 -3.82 -4.71 -16.30
C GLN A 110 -5.16 -4.75 -15.54
N ALA A 111 -5.13 -4.70 -14.21
CA ALA A 111 -6.33 -4.51 -13.41
C ALA A 111 -6.94 -3.11 -13.57
N PHE A 112 -6.18 -2.14 -14.06
CA PHE A 112 -6.55 -0.73 -14.13
C PHE A 112 -6.69 -0.26 -15.57
N THR A 113 -7.77 0.48 -15.84
CA THR A 113 -7.92 1.31 -17.05
C THR A 113 -8.55 2.64 -16.63
N PRO A 114 -8.44 3.72 -17.42
CA PRO A 114 -9.03 5.01 -17.05
C PRO A 114 -10.54 4.97 -16.78
N SER A 115 -11.27 4.03 -17.40
CA SER A 115 -12.71 3.86 -17.23
C SER A 115 -13.10 2.73 -16.26
N ASN A 116 -12.14 2.02 -15.66
CA ASN A 116 -12.45 0.94 -14.73
C ASN A 116 -12.78 1.49 -13.34
N TRP A 117 -13.80 0.91 -12.71
CA TRP A 117 -14.24 1.28 -11.37
C TRP A 117 -13.12 1.15 -10.32
N VAL A 118 -12.20 0.19 -10.49
CA VAL A 118 -11.07 -0.01 -9.55
C VAL A 118 -10.17 1.23 -9.54
N THR A 119 -9.88 1.77 -10.72
CA THR A 119 -9.05 2.98 -10.88
C THR A 119 -9.70 4.18 -10.20
N LEU A 120 -11.01 4.38 -10.47
CA LEU A 120 -11.77 5.46 -9.86
C LEU A 120 -11.87 5.29 -8.33
N ALA A 121 -12.12 4.08 -7.85
CA ALA A 121 -12.24 3.79 -6.42
C ALA A 121 -10.93 4.08 -5.67
N CYS A 122 -9.76 3.72 -6.23
CA CYS A 122 -8.48 4.09 -5.62
C CYS A 122 -8.37 5.62 -5.43
N ALA A 123 -8.69 6.40 -6.46
CA ALA A 123 -8.65 7.86 -6.39
C ALA A 123 -9.64 8.43 -5.36
N ASP A 124 -10.90 7.98 -5.39
CA ASP A 124 -11.95 8.45 -4.47
C ASP A 124 -11.66 8.09 -3.00
N LEU A 125 -10.94 6.98 -2.77
CA LEU A 125 -10.59 6.50 -1.43
C LEU A 125 -9.24 7.01 -0.93
N GLY A 126 -8.53 7.84 -1.72
CA GLY A 126 -7.20 8.36 -1.35
C GLY A 126 -6.13 7.27 -1.26
N ILE A 127 -6.23 6.23 -2.10
CA ILE A 127 -5.28 5.12 -2.18
C ILE A 127 -4.40 5.31 -3.41
N ASP A 128 -3.12 5.58 -3.18
CA ASP A 128 -2.15 5.74 -4.25
C ASP A 128 -1.82 4.40 -4.91
N VAL A 129 -1.88 4.34 -6.24
CA VAL A 129 -1.42 3.16 -6.97
C VAL A 129 0.00 3.39 -7.46
N VAL A 130 0.92 2.62 -6.89
CA VAL A 130 2.35 2.67 -7.22
C VAL A 130 2.70 1.46 -8.08
N VAL A 131 3.32 1.69 -9.22
CA VAL A 131 3.79 0.65 -10.12
C VAL A 131 5.27 0.38 -9.86
N PHE A 132 5.59 -0.88 -9.56
CA PHE A 132 6.95 -1.38 -9.46
C PHE A 132 7.37 -2.00 -10.80
N HIS A 133 8.54 -1.60 -11.27
CA HIS A 133 9.15 -2.05 -12.52
C HIS A 133 10.30 -3.02 -12.25
N ASP A 134 10.67 -3.81 -13.26
CA ASP A 134 11.69 -4.86 -13.12
C ASP A 134 13.10 -4.31 -12.81
N ASP A 135 13.36 -3.04 -13.12
CA ASP A 135 14.59 -2.33 -12.76
C ASP A 135 14.58 -1.76 -11.32
N ALA A 136 13.59 -2.17 -10.52
CA ALA A 136 13.32 -1.70 -9.16
C ALA A 136 12.92 -0.22 -9.04
N SER A 137 12.66 0.47 -10.16
CA SER A 137 12.09 1.81 -10.14
C SER A 137 10.59 1.79 -9.79
N LEU A 138 10.09 2.95 -9.35
CA LEU A 138 8.69 3.17 -9.02
C LEU A 138 8.11 4.30 -9.88
N SER A 139 6.86 4.15 -10.30
CA SER A 139 6.08 5.24 -10.90
C SER A 139 4.66 5.26 -10.36
N GLY A 140 3.93 6.35 -10.58
CA GLY A 140 2.49 6.33 -10.45
C GLY A 140 1.83 5.51 -11.56
N LEU A 141 0.55 5.19 -11.38
CA LEU A 141 -0.26 4.51 -12.38
C LEU A 141 -0.32 5.32 -13.70
N PHE A 142 -0.27 4.62 -14.84
CA PHE A 142 -0.20 5.21 -16.18
C PHE A 142 1.06 6.06 -16.45
N GLY A 143 2.15 5.79 -15.72
CA GLY A 143 3.41 6.53 -15.88
C GLY A 143 3.34 7.95 -15.33
N SER A 144 2.35 8.24 -14.48
CA SER A 144 2.30 9.49 -13.74
C SER A 144 3.47 9.59 -12.76
N THR A 145 3.79 10.82 -12.37
CA THR A 145 4.76 11.07 -11.30
C THR A 145 4.33 10.34 -10.04
N MET A 146 5.32 9.83 -9.30
CA MET A 146 5.07 9.29 -7.97
C MET A 146 4.31 10.29 -7.09
N PRO A 147 3.48 9.82 -6.14
CA PRO A 147 2.81 10.69 -5.18
C PRO A 147 3.78 11.62 -4.45
N ASP A 148 3.30 12.75 -3.95
CA ASP A 148 4.10 13.77 -3.27
C ASP A 148 4.91 13.24 -2.07
N TRP A 149 4.39 12.22 -1.38
CA TRP A 149 5.05 11.57 -0.26
C TRP A 149 6.28 10.75 -0.64
N ALA A 150 6.39 10.36 -1.92
CA ALA A 150 7.49 9.56 -2.45
C ALA A 150 8.68 10.41 -2.90
N VAL A 151 8.54 11.74 -2.89
CA VAL A 151 9.65 12.67 -3.11
C VAL A 151 10.35 12.87 -1.76
N ALA A 152 11.59 12.40 -1.67
CA ALA A 152 12.39 12.47 -0.45
C ALA A 152 12.33 13.87 0.20
N GLY A 153 11.81 13.93 1.43
CA GLY A 153 11.94 15.10 2.29
C GLY A 153 10.71 15.96 2.53
N HIS A 154 9.48 15.48 2.35
CA HIS A 154 8.33 16.20 2.95
C HIS A 154 8.35 16.02 4.48
N PRO A 155 8.63 17.08 5.27
CA PRO A 155 8.57 16.96 6.72
C PRO A 155 7.15 16.57 7.12
N ALA A 156 7.04 15.55 7.98
CA ALA A 156 5.80 15.24 8.68
C ALA A 156 5.28 16.54 9.29
N GLY A 157 4.00 16.85 9.01
CA GLY A 157 3.38 18.12 9.33
C GLY A 157 3.78 18.64 10.71
N SER A 158 4.22 19.89 10.74
CA SER A 158 4.32 20.67 11.95
C SER A 158 2.95 20.70 12.63
N SER A 159 2.80 19.94 13.71
CA SER A 159 1.82 20.25 14.74
C SER A 159 2.19 21.62 15.29
N GLN A 160 1.48 22.66 14.86
CA GLN A 160 1.46 23.92 15.59
C GLN A 160 0.46 23.76 16.73
N GLU A 161 1.01 23.79 17.94
CA GLU A 161 0.32 24.23 19.17
C GLU A 161 -0.14 25.69 19.05
#